data_AF-A0A852DZZ1-F1
#
_entry.id   AF-A0A852DZZ1-F1
#
_cell.length_a   1.000
_cell.length_b   1.000
_cell.length_c   1.000
_cell.angle_alpha   90.00
_cell.angle_beta   90.00
_cell.angle_gamma   90.00
#
_symmetry.space_group_name_H-M   'P 1'
#
loop_
_entity.id
_entity.type
_entity.pdbx_description
1 polymer ?
#
loop_
_entity_poly.entity_id
_entity_poly.type
_entity_poly.pdbx_seq_one_letter_code
_entity_poly.pdbx_strand_id
1 'polypeptide(L)'
;RRAMAVLRVRHCRALLYCRRAPPRCPACGGDLRGAGLAAAPVRLDSPFRHGHGQPRAFLVRPTRGTFLDGYDGHSDLHVGISSSRGVVYNYDQEGVHRDGRGWEQCISIPLVQPDMGELLQHWDELLEEFSLQETWLPHRYEEQQHNCFTFALAFINGVRQARGGAALSKAEFTERFVLARAREAARYLRLQQQLAHSDVYIVPLDEQEQQE
;
A
#
# COMPACT_ATOMS: atom_id res chain seq x y z
N ARG A 1 -0.67 15.44 3.81
CA ARG A 1 0.02 15.40 5.15
C ARG A 1 1.05 14.25 5.20
N ARG A 2 2.11 14.35 6.04
CA ARG A 2 3.03 13.23 6.32
C ARG A 2 2.50 12.42 7.51
N ALA A 3 2.60 11.09 7.47
CA ALA A 3 2.17 10.24 8.58
C ALA A 3 2.97 10.60 9.85
N MET A 4 2.28 10.81 10.97
CA MET A 4 2.96 10.90 12.26
C MET A 4 3.46 9.51 12.65
N ALA A 5 4.66 9.44 13.23
CA ALA A 5 5.20 8.17 13.71
C ALA A 5 4.27 7.59 14.78
N VAL A 6 3.94 6.31 14.63
CA VAL A 6 3.18 5.54 15.61
C VAL A 6 4.15 4.56 16.26
N LEU A 7 4.12 4.51 17.59
CA LEU A 7 4.86 3.57 18.40
C LEU A 7 3.89 2.51 18.91
N ARG A 8 4.33 1.26 18.91
CA ARG A 8 3.67 0.13 19.57
C ARG A 8 4.50 -0.28 20.78
N VAL A 9 3.88 -0.29 21.95
CA VAL A 9 4.48 -0.75 23.21
C VAL A 9 3.66 -1.93 23.71
N ARG A 10 4.32 -3.06 23.98
CA ARG A 10 3.69 -4.21 24.65
C ARG A 10 3.95 -4.09 26.14
N HIS A 11 2.90 -4.10 26.95
CA HIS A 11 3.01 -4.08 28.40
C HIS A 11 1.83 -4.80 29.05
N CYS A 12 2.06 -5.43 30.21
CA CYS A 12 1.10 -6.28 30.91
C CYS A 12 0.39 -7.27 29.95
N ARG A 13 -0.87 -6.99 29.58
CA ARG A 13 -1.69 -7.77 28.64
C ARG A 13 -2.34 -6.85 27.60
N ALA A 14 -1.61 -5.84 27.15
CA ALA A 14 -2.09 -4.90 26.16
C ALA A 14 -0.99 -4.45 25.19
N LEU A 15 -1.40 -4.13 23.97
CA LEU A 15 -0.66 -3.31 23.04
C LEU A 15 -1.13 -1.87 23.18
N LEU A 16 -0.17 -0.98 23.40
CA LEU A 16 -0.37 0.46 23.45
C LEU A 16 0.16 1.06 22.15
N TYR A 17 -0.71 1.73 21.41
CA TYR A 17 -0.34 2.51 20.24
C TYR A 17 -0.32 3.97 20.65
N CYS A 18 0.77 4.70 20.37
CA CYS A 18 0.92 6.09 20.81
C CYS A 18 1.91 6.85 19.91
N ARG A 19 1.88 8.19 19.94
CA ARG A 19 2.89 9.01 19.23
C ARG A 19 4.16 9.21 20.05
N ARG A 20 4.02 9.14 21.38
CA ARG A 20 5.10 9.18 22.37
C ARG A 20 4.72 8.20 23.47
N ALA A 21 5.66 7.33 23.85
CA ALA A 21 5.42 6.37 24.91
C ALA A 21 5.17 7.12 26.25
N PRO A 22 4.04 6.86 26.94
CA PRO A 22 3.80 7.47 28.24
C PRO A 22 4.78 6.89 29.28
N PRO A 23 5.03 7.58 30.40
CA PRO A 23 5.87 7.04 31.47
C PRO A 23 5.20 5.87 32.20
N ARG A 24 3.87 5.85 32.27
CA ARG A 24 3.09 4.81 32.92
C ARG A 24 2.08 4.19 31.97
N CYS A 25 1.84 2.90 32.13
CA CYS A 25 0.84 2.15 31.38
C CYS A 25 -0.56 2.67 31.75
N PRO A 26 -1.35 3.20 30.80
CA PRO A 26 -2.70 3.67 31.09
C PRO A 26 -3.67 2.52 31.43
N ALA A 27 -3.33 1.27 31.12
CA ALA A 27 -4.17 0.11 31.42
C ALA A 27 -4.00 -0.42 32.86
N CYS A 28 -2.78 -0.42 33.42
CA CYS A 28 -2.51 -0.99 34.75
C CYS A 28 -1.75 -0.08 35.71
N GLY A 29 -1.31 1.11 35.28
CA GLY A 29 -0.57 2.08 36.08
C GLY A 29 0.93 1.80 36.27
N GLY A 30 1.44 0.66 35.78
CA GLY A 30 2.85 0.26 35.89
C GLY A 30 3.83 1.13 35.08
N ASP A 31 5.11 1.14 35.45
CA ASP A 31 6.15 1.92 34.77
C ASP A 31 6.56 1.28 33.43
N LEU A 32 6.52 2.07 32.34
CA LEU A 32 6.94 1.63 31.01
C LEU A 32 8.44 1.82 30.76
N ARG A 33 9.13 2.64 31.56
CA ARG A 33 10.56 2.94 31.37
C ARG A 33 11.48 1.82 31.83
N GLY A 34 11.02 1.01 32.79
CA GLY A 34 11.79 -0.09 33.38
C GLY A 34 11.52 -1.47 32.79
N ALA A 35 10.60 -1.60 31.82
CA ALA A 35 10.09 -2.90 31.36
C ALA A 35 11.05 -3.70 30.42
N GLY A 36 12.29 -3.23 30.24
CA GLY A 36 13.33 -3.92 29.48
C GLY A 36 13.11 -3.95 27.96
N LEU A 37 13.97 -4.68 27.25
CA LEU A 37 13.99 -4.71 25.78
C LEU A 37 12.70 -5.27 25.15
N ALA A 38 12.03 -6.21 25.84
CA ALA A 38 10.78 -6.84 25.38
C ALA A 38 9.59 -5.87 25.34
N ALA A 39 9.64 -4.79 26.14
CA ALA A 39 8.64 -3.74 26.16
C ALA A 39 9.11 -2.45 25.46
N ALA A 40 10.25 -2.51 24.75
CA ALA A 40 10.77 -1.36 24.03
C ALA A 40 9.76 -0.88 22.97
N PRO A 41 9.51 0.43 22.86
CA PRO A 41 8.63 0.97 21.83
C PRO A 41 9.13 0.62 20.42
N VAL A 42 8.30 -0.10 19.66
CA VAL A 42 8.56 -0.40 18.25
C VAL A 42 7.88 0.65 17.40
N ARG A 43 8.66 1.30 16.52
CA ARG A 43 8.10 2.23 15.54
C ARG A 43 7.38 1.44 14.45
N LEU A 44 6.12 1.77 14.22
CA LEU A 44 5.36 1.26 13.08
C LEU A 44 5.65 2.12 11.86
N ASP A 45 6.09 1.46 10.81
CA ASP A 45 6.24 2.11 9.52
C ASP A 45 4.87 2.43 8.92
N SER A 46 4.78 3.58 8.27
CA SER A 46 3.64 3.89 7.42
C SER A 46 3.57 2.82 6.31
N PRO A 47 2.41 2.23 5.98
CA PRO A 47 2.29 1.31 4.86
C PRO A 47 2.33 2.04 3.51
N PHE A 48 2.16 3.37 3.51
CA PHE A 48 2.20 4.17 2.30
C PHE A 48 3.64 4.49 1.89
N ARG A 49 3.90 4.42 0.58
CA ARG A 49 5.18 4.69 -0.07
C ARG A 49 5.01 5.82 -1.08
N HIS A 50 6.12 6.50 -1.38
CA HIS A 50 6.18 7.43 -2.49
C HIS A 50 6.35 6.64 -3.79
N GLY A 51 5.26 6.50 -4.56
CA GLY A 51 5.17 5.67 -5.77
C GLY A 51 6.24 5.97 -6.81
N HIS A 52 6.61 7.24 -7.00
CA HIS A 52 7.72 7.60 -7.91
C HIS A 52 9.11 7.14 -7.42
N GLY A 53 9.23 6.68 -6.18
CA GLY A 53 10.42 6.01 -5.66
C GLY A 53 10.27 4.50 -5.55
N GLN A 54 9.21 3.92 -6.13
CA GLN A 54 8.94 2.49 -6.12
C GLN A 54 9.06 1.99 -7.57
N PRO A 55 10.22 1.51 -8.01
CA PRO A 55 10.38 1.07 -9.39
C PRO A 55 9.60 -0.23 -9.64
N ARG A 56 8.96 -0.34 -10.81
CA ARG A 56 8.37 -1.60 -11.31
C ARG A 56 7.36 -2.20 -10.34
N ALA A 57 6.46 -1.36 -9.84
CA ALA A 57 5.49 -1.70 -8.81
C ALA A 57 4.07 -1.45 -9.30
N PHE A 58 3.14 -2.26 -8.80
CA PHE A 58 1.72 -1.97 -8.84
C PHE A 58 1.40 -1.04 -7.69
N LEU A 59 0.86 0.12 -8.01
CA LEU A 59 0.57 1.19 -7.07
C LEU A 59 -0.94 1.35 -6.92
N VAL A 60 -1.38 1.58 -5.69
CA VAL A 60 -2.78 1.90 -5.38
C VAL A 60 -2.82 3.21 -4.62
N ARG A 61 -3.70 4.13 -5.03
CA ARG A 61 -3.99 5.38 -4.33
C ARG A 61 -5.51 5.62 -4.29
N PRO A 62 -6.00 6.51 -3.41
CA PRO A 62 -7.35 7.04 -3.56
C PRO A 62 -7.47 7.85 -4.86
N THR A 63 -8.66 7.85 -5.46
CA THR A 63 -8.99 8.75 -6.58
C THR A 63 -8.92 10.21 -6.14
N ARG A 64 -9.38 10.51 -4.91
CA ARG A 64 -9.42 11.86 -4.33
C ARG A 64 -8.56 11.95 -3.08
N GLY A 65 -7.77 13.02 -2.97
CA GLY A 65 -6.93 13.28 -1.80
C GLY A 65 -5.81 12.23 -1.63
N THR A 66 -5.48 11.92 -0.38
CA THR A 66 -4.50 10.90 -0.01
C THR A 66 -5.04 10.00 1.10
N PHE A 67 -4.45 8.83 1.32
CA PHE A 67 -4.91 7.93 2.38
C PHE A 67 -4.95 8.59 3.77
N LEU A 68 -4.00 9.48 4.08
CA LEU A 68 -3.87 10.19 5.34
C LEU A 68 -4.58 11.55 5.36
N ASP A 69 -5.21 11.95 4.25
CA ASP A 69 -5.80 13.27 4.09
C ASP A 69 -6.95 13.20 3.06
N GLY A 70 -8.17 13.01 3.56
CA GLY A 70 -9.39 12.97 2.74
C GLY A 70 -9.89 11.57 2.36
N TYR A 71 -9.19 10.49 2.69
CA TYR A 71 -9.70 9.13 2.48
C TYR A 71 -10.52 8.64 3.67
N ASP A 72 -11.79 8.36 3.42
CA ASP A 72 -12.80 7.92 4.39
C ASP A 72 -13.01 6.40 4.39
N GLY A 73 -12.33 5.66 3.51
CA GLY A 73 -12.53 4.22 3.33
C GLY A 73 -13.63 3.85 2.33
N HIS A 74 -14.35 4.84 1.79
CA HIS A 74 -15.41 4.66 0.81
C HIS A 74 -15.08 5.26 -0.56
N SER A 75 -14.11 6.18 -0.61
CA SER A 75 -13.60 6.73 -1.86
C SER A 75 -13.02 5.63 -2.76
N ASP A 76 -13.30 5.73 -4.06
CA ASP A 76 -12.75 4.79 -5.04
C ASP A 76 -11.23 4.80 -5.05
N LEU A 77 -10.66 3.66 -5.45
CA LEU A 77 -9.22 3.47 -5.58
C LEU A 77 -8.81 3.53 -7.04
N HIS A 78 -7.68 4.18 -7.30
CA HIS A 78 -7.03 4.23 -8.59
C HIS A 78 -5.72 3.45 -8.55
N VAL A 79 -5.38 2.79 -9.66
CA VAL A 79 -4.17 1.98 -9.74
C VAL A 79 -3.33 2.31 -10.95
N GLY A 80 -2.03 2.03 -10.85
CA GLY A 80 -1.05 2.31 -11.88
C GLY A 80 0.18 1.44 -11.74
N ILE A 81 1.02 1.45 -12.77
CA ILE A 81 2.27 0.72 -12.82
C ILE A 81 3.42 1.71 -12.95
N SER A 82 4.40 1.62 -12.06
CA SER A 82 5.61 2.44 -12.16
C SER A 82 6.65 1.84 -13.10
N SER A 83 7.29 2.71 -13.88
CA SER A 83 8.51 2.39 -14.61
C SER A 83 9.69 2.21 -13.65
N SER A 84 10.84 1.81 -14.19
CA SER A 84 12.11 1.76 -13.46
C SER A 84 12.56 3.13 -12.93
N ARG A 85 12.13 4.21 -13.59
CA ARG A 85 12.42 5.60 -13.25
C ARG A 85 11.34 6.28 -12.40
N GLY A 86 10.29 5.56 -12.04
CA GLY A 86 9.22 6.07 -11.18
C GLY A 86 8.13 6.88 -11.90
N VAL A 87 8.08 6.88 -13.23
CA VAL A 87 6.92 7.40 -13.97
C VAL A 87 5.78 6.40 -13.82
N VAL A 88 4.58 6.85 -13.47
CA VAL A 88 3.43 5.96 -13.22
C VAL A 88 2.47 5.98 -14.41
N TYR A 89 2.33 4.83 -15.06
CA TYR A 89 1.38 4.59 -16.13
C TYR A 89 0.05 4.16 -15.53
N ASN A 90 -1.02 4.87 -15.87
CA ASN A 90 -2.36 4.59 -15.37
C ASN A 90 -3.40 4.94 -16.43
N TYR A 91 -4.61 4.41 -16.29
CA TYR A 91 -5.64 4.50 -17.32
C TYR A 91 -6.96 4.99 -16.73
N ASP A 92 -7.54 6.02 -17.33
CA ASP A 92 -8.86 6.53 -16.96
C ASP A 92 -9.68 6.93 -18.20
N GLN A 93 -10.74 7.70 -17.99
CA GLN A 93 -11.67 8.17 -19.02
C GLN A 93 -11.01 9.05 -20.08
N GLU A 94 -9.84 9.64 -19.78
CA GLU A 94 -9.04 10.46 -20.70
C GLU A 94 -7.95 9.65 -21.42
N GLY A 95 -7.86 8.34 -21.17
CA GLY A 95 -6.87 7.46 -21.78
C GLY A 95 -5.72 7.09 -20.84
N VAL A 96 -4.59 6.71 -21.42
CA VAL A 96 -3.39 6.34 -20.66
C VAL A 96 -2.58 7.57 -20.32
N HIS A 97 -2.28 7.72 -19.03
CA HIS A 97 -1.47 8.80 -18.47
C HIS A 97 -0.07 8.33 -18.11
N ARG A 98 0.85 9.29 -18.04
CA ARG A 98 2.25 9.11 -17.61
C ARG A 98 2.58 10.13 -16.55
N ASP A 99 2.33 9.75 -15.31
CA ASP A 99 2.39 10.67 -14.21
C ASP A 99 3.76 10.71 -13.55
N GLY A 100 4.35 11.90 -13.49
CA GLY A 100 5.52 12.20 -12.66
C GLY A 100 5.18 12.74 -11.27
N ARG A 101 3.89 12.87 -10.95
CA ARG A 101 3.36 13.37 -9.66
C ARG A 101 2.00 12.75 -9.34
N GLY A 102 1.51 12.93 -8.12
CA GLY A 102 0.19 12.46 -7.68
C GLY A 102 0.20 11.03 -7.14
N TRP A 103 1.35 10.37 -7.11
CA TRP A 103 1.52 9.02 -6.56
C TRP A 103 2.43 9.03 -5.33
N GLU A 104 2.48 10.12 -4.57
CA GLU A 104 3.37 10.28 -3.41
C GLU A 104 2.91 9.50 -2.17
N GLN A 105 1.66 9.02 -2.16
CA GLN A 105 1.10 8.25 -1.07
C GLN A 105 0.30 7.04 -1.57
N CYS A 106 1.03 5.97 -1.85
CA CYS A 106 0.49 4.75 -2.44
C CYS A 106 0.71 3.53 -1.56
N ILE A 107 -0.18 2.54 -1.67
CA ILE A 107 0.16 1.16 -1.37
C ILE A 107 1.03 0.66 -2.54
N SER A 108 2.18 0.08 -2.24
CA SER A 108 3.15 -0.40 -3.24
C SER A 108 3.27 -1.91 -3.18
N ILE A 109 3.11 -2.56 -4.33
CA ILE A 109 3.26 -4.00 -4.52
C ILE A 109 4.39 -4.19 -5.56
N PRO A 110 5.60 -4.57 -5.14
CA PRO A 110 6.70 -4.85 -6.07
C PRO A 110 6.31 -5.98 -7.03
N LEU A 111 6.41 -5.74 -8.34
CA LEU A 111 6.05 -6.73 -9.36
C LEU A 111 7.23 -7.58 -9.80
N VAL A 112 8.45 -7.11 -9.53
CA VAL A 112 9.68 -7.73 -9.99
C VAL A 112 10.49 -8.23 -8.80
N GLN A 113 10.89 -9.50 -8.87
CA GLN A 113 11.76 -10.15 -7.88
C GLN A 113 13.22 -10.05 -8.34
N PRO A 114 14.20 -10.15 -7.42
CA PRO A 114 15.62 -9.98 -7.74
C PRO A 114 16.16 -10.92 -8.83
N ASP A 115 15.54 -12.08 -9.01
CA ASP A 115 15.87 -13.11 -10.01
C ASP A 115 15.32 -12.81 -11.41
N MET A 116 14.51 -11.75 -11.58
CA MET A 116 13.90 -11.39 -12.86
C MET A 116 14.77 -10.45 -13.71
N GLY A 117 16.07 -10.75 -13.83
CA GLY A 117 17.09 -9.90 -14.46
C GLY A 117 16.72 -9.36 -15.86
N GLU A 118 16.32 -10.22 -16.78
CA GLU A 118 15.99 -9.83 -18.17
C GLU A 118 14.76 -8.93 -18.27
N LEU A 119 13.76 -9.14 -17.40
CA LEU A 119 12.57 -8.31 -17.35
C LEU A 119 12.90 -6.89 -16.86
N LEU A 120 13.88 -6.75 -15.96
CA LEU A 120 14.30 -5.44 -15.47
C LEU A 120 14.83 -4.54 -16.60
N GLN A 121 15.45 -5.13 -17.62
CA GLN A 121 16.06 -4.41 -18.74
C GLN A 121 15.00 -3.86 -19.72
N HIS A 122 13.96 -4.63 -19.99
CA HIS A 122 12.95 -4.29 -21.01
C HIS A 122 11.64 -3.74 -20.41
N TRP A 123 11.51 -3.67 -19.08
CA TRP A 123 10.29 -3.22 -18.39
C TRP A 123 9.73 -1.90 -18.92
N ASP A 124 10.59 -0.90 -19.05
CA ASP A 124 10.18 0.46 -19.44
C ASP A 124 9.70 0.49 -20.90
N GLU A 125 10.39 -0.23 -21.79
CA GLU A 125 10.04 -0.34 -23.22
C GLU A 125 8.72 -1.09 -23.40
N LEU A 126 8.55 -2.23 -22.72
CA LEU A 126 7.30 -2.99 -22.76
C LEU A 126 6.12 -2.17 -22.24
N LEU A 127 6.31 -1.41 -21.15
CA LEU A 127 5.25 -0.59 -20.57
C LEU A 127 4.89 0.59 -21.49
N GLU A 128 5.89 1.19 -22.12
CA GLU A 128 5.74 2.24 -23.12
C GLU A 128 4.94 1.74 -24.33
N GLU A 129 5.35 0.65 -24.96
CA GLU A 129 4.65 0.06 -26.11
C GLU A 129 3.22 -0.36 -25.76
N PHE A 130 3.03 -1.00 -24.60
CA PHE A 130 1.73 -1.39 -24.10
C PHE A 130 0.80 -0.17 -23.90
N SER A 131 1.34 0.94 -23.40
CA SER A 131 0.58 2.18 -23.16
C SER A 131 0.01 2.81 -24.43
N LEU A 132 0.59 2.49 -25.60
CA LEU A 132 0.22 3.05 -26.90
C LEU A 132 -0.79 2.19 -27.67
N GLN A 133 -1.18 1.03 -27.15
CA GLN A 133 -2.11 0.12 -27.83
C GLN A 133 -3.51 0.73 -27.93
N GLU A 134 -4.17 0.52 -29.08
CA GLU A 134 -5.53 1.05 -29.34
C GLU A 134 -6.59 0.58 -28.34
N THR A 135 -6.34 -0.56 -27.68
CA THR A 135 -7.18 -1.07 -26.58
C THR A 135 -7.36 -0.03 -25.48
N TRP A 136 -6.37 0.83 -25.23
CA TRP A 136 -6.39 1.81 -24.14
C TRP A 136 -6.73 3.23 -24.59
N LEU A 137 -7.45 3.36 -25.70
CA LEU A 137 -7.96 4.66 -26.15
C LEU A 137 -9.12 5.14 -25.24
N PRO A 138 -9.29 6.45 -25.03
CA PRO A 138 -10.26 7.01 -24.07
C PRO A 138 -11.69 6.48 -24.25
N HIS A 139 -12.16 6.34 -25.49
CA HIS A 139 -13.51 5.87 -25.82
C HIS A 139 -13.75 4.37 -25.51
N ARG A 140 -12.70 3.62 -25.17
CA ARG A 140 -12.78 2.22 -24.74
C ARG A 140 -12.95 2.08 -23.23
N TYR A 141 -12.82 3.17 -22.47
CA TYR A 141 -12.92 3.14 -21.01
C TYR A 141 -14.32 2.67 -20.58
N GLU A 142 -14.34 1.72 -19.66
CA GLU A 142 -15.55 1.22 -19.02
C GLU A 142 -15.26 0.91 -17.55
N GLU A 143 -16.00 1.56 -16.64
CA GLU A 143 -15.67 1.61 -15.22
C GLU A 143 -15.63 0.22 -14.56
N GLN A 144 -16.39 -0.76 -15.04
CA GLN A 144 -16.53 -2.07 -14.41
C GLN A 144 -15.58 -3.12 -15.02
N GLN A 145 -15.39 -3.09 -16.34
CA GLN A 145 -14.77 -4.14 -17.16
C GLN A 145 -13.52 -3.67 -17.88
N HIS A 146 -13.31 -2.36 -18.04
CA HIS A 146 -12.18 -1.82 -18.78
C HIS A 146 -11.67 -0.48 -18.20
N ASN A 147 -11.04 -0.59 -17.04
CA ASN A 147 -10.62 0.50 -16.16
C ASN A 147 -9.12 0.43 -15.84
N CYS A 148 -8.67 1.29 -14.92
CA CYS A 148 -7.29 1.33 -14.42
C CYS A 148 -6.78 -0.02 -13.91
N PHE A 149 -7.64 -0.81 -13.26
CA PHE A 149 -7.25 -2.12 -12.74
C PHE A 149 -7.01 -3.13 -13.84
N THR A 150 -7.90 -3.19 -14.84
CA THR A 150 -7.73 -4.10 -15.97
C THR A 150 -6.55 -3.69 -16.85
N PHE A 151 -6.27 -2.39 -17.00
CA PHE A 151 -5.03 -1.90 -17.63
C PHE A 151 -3.79 -2.46 -16.95
N ALA A 152 -3.68 -2.26 -15.64
CA ALA A 152 -2.51 -2.70 -14.90
C ALA A 152 -2.38 -4.23 -14.88
N LEU A 153 -3.50 -4.95 -14.70
CA LEU A 153 -3.50 -6.40 -14.70
C LEU A 153 -3.16 -6.99 -16.08
N ALA A 154 -3.64 -6.38 -17.17
CA ALA A 154 -3.34 -6.82 -18.53
C ALA A 154 -1.84 -6.72 -18.84
N PHE A 155 -1.18 -5.62 -18.45
CA PHE A 155 0.27 -5.51 -18.57
C PHE A 155 1.00 -6.60 -17.77
N ILE A 156 0.62 -6.78 -16.50
CA ILE A 156 1.21 -7.81 -15.63
C ILE A 156 1.05 -9.20 -16.24
N ASN A 157 -0.14 -9.51 -16.76
CA ASN A 157 -0.40 -10.79 -17.40
C ASN A 157 0.37 -10.96 -18.71
N GLY A 158 0.53 -9.92 -19.52
CA GLY A 158 1.38 -9.96 -20.72
C GLY A 158 2.82 -10.31 -20.38
N VAL A 159 3.39 -9.66 -19.36
CA VAL A 159 4.74 -9.95 -18.85
C VAL A 159 4.84 -11.39 -18.30
N ARG A 160 3.82 -11.87 -17.59
CA ARG A 160 3.80 -13.25 -17.05
C ARG A 160 3.74 -14.29 -18.17
N GLN A 161 2.89 -14.07 -19.16
CA GLN A 161 2.70 -14.99 -20.29
C GLN A 161 3.96 -15.10 -21.15
N ALA A 162 4.65 -13.98 -21.41
CA ALA A 162 5.94 -13.98 -22.12
C ALA A 162 7.01 -14.85 -21.43
N ARG A 163 6.83 -15.15 -20.14
CA ARG A 163 7.71 -15.99 -19.32
C ARG A 163 7.14 -17.40 -19.08
N GLY A 164 6.09 -17.79 -19.80
CA GLY A 164 5.42 -19.09 -19.64
C GLY A 164 4.51 -19.20 -18.40
N GLY A 165 4.24 -18.09 -17.71
CA GLY A 165 3.35 -18.06 -16.56
C GLY A 165 1.88 -17.93 -16.94
N ALA A 166 0.99 -18.52 -16.14
CA ALA A 166 -0.45 -18.34 -16.29
C ALA A 166 -0.89 -16.90 -15.99
N ALA A 167 -1.90 -16.45 -16.74
CA ALA A 167 -2.62 -15.21 -16.47
C ALA A 167 -3.34 -15.30 -15.13
N LEU A 168 -3.40 -14.18 -14.41
CA LEU A 168 -4.16 -14.04 -13.19
C LEU A 168 -5.47 -13.31 -13.48
N SER A 169 -6.56 -13.80 -12.90
CA SER A 169 -7.81 -13.03 -12.82
C SER A 169 -7.67 -11.87 -11.83
N LYS A 170 -8.60 -10.90 -11.92
CA LYS A 170 -8.71 -9.78 -10.96
C LYS A 170 -8.84 -10.29 -9.52
N ALA A 171 -9.64 -11.34 -9.31
CA ALA A 171 -9.84 -11.94 -8.00
C ALA A 171 -8.55 -12.55 -7.45
N GLU A 172 -7.85 -13.38 -8.26
CA GLU A 172 -6.61 -14.01 -7.84
C GLU A 172 -5.50 -13.01 -7.55
N PHE A 173 -5.34 -11.98 -8.39
CA PHE A 173 -4.34 -10.94 -8.17
C PHE A 173 -4.64 -10.17 -6.89
N THR A 174 -5.91 -9.80 -6.67
CA THR A 174 -6.33 -9.06 -5.48
C THR A 174 -6.08 -9.88 -4.22
N GLU A 175 -6.54 -11.12 -4.18
CA GLU A 175 -6.40 -12.00 -3.01
C GLU A 175 -4.93 -12.21 -2.65
N ARG A 176 -4.09 -12.51 -3.65
CA ARG A 176 -2.69 -12.88 -3.44
C ARG A 176 -1.79 -11.70 -3.11
N PHE A 177 -2.01 -10.53 -3.70
CA PHE A 177 -1.04 -9.43 -3.66
C PHE A 177 -1.57 -8.15 -3.02
N VAL A 178 -2.84 -7.83 -3.23
CA VAL A 178 -3.42 -6.54 -2.82
C VAL A 178 -4.01 -6.60 -1.42
N LEU A 179 -4.73 -7.67 -1.10
CA LEU A 179 -5.60 -7.73 0.07
C LEU A 179 -4.86 -7.59 1.39
N ALA A 180 -3.72 -8.27 1.56
CA ALA A 180 -2.90 -8.15 2.77
C ALA A 180 -2.42 -6.71 3.00
N ARG A 181 -1.97 -6.04 1.93
CA ARG A 181 -1.48 -4.65 1.97
C ARG A 181 -2.61 -3.66 2.20
N ALA A 182 -3.77 -3.88 1.59
CA ALA A 182 -4.97 -3.07 1.82
C ALA A 182 -5.45 -3.18 3.28
N ARG A 183 -5.46 -4.39 3.86
CA ARG A 183 -5.79 -4.62 5.28
C ARG A 183 -4.79 -3.97 6.23
N GLU A 184 -3.50 -4.01 5.89
CA GLU A 184 -2.44 -3.29 6.62
C GLU A 184 -2.68 -1.78 6.60
N ALA A 185 -2.93 -1.20 5.42
CA ALA A 185 -3.26 0.20 5.24
C ALA A 185 -4.50 0.62 6.04
N ALA A 186 -5.59 -0.14 5.95
CA ALA A 186 -6.83 0.14 6.69
C ALA A 186 -6.62 0.15 8.21
N ARG A 187 -5.88 -0.83 8.74
CA ARG A 187 -5.52 -0.88 10.17
C ARG A 187 -4.71 0.34 10.59
N TYR A 188 -3.72 0.72 9.77
CA TYR A 188 -2.90 1.90 10.05
C TYR A 188 -3.70 3.21 10.03
N LEU A 189 -4.62 3.36 9.08
CA LEU A 189 -5.50 4.53 9.01
C LEU A 189 -6.41 4.64 10.23
N ARG A 190 -7.00 3.52 10.66
CA ARG A 190 -7.81 3.49 11.88
C ARG A 190 -6.98 3.92 13.10
N LEU A 191 -5.72 3.47 13.21
CA LEU A 191 -4.82 3.90 14.29
C LEU A 191 -4.54 5.41 14.23
N GLN A 192 -4.26 5.97 13.04
CA GLN A 192 -4.04 7.41 12.89
C GLN A 192 -5.26 8.23 13.30
N GLN A 193 -6.46 7.77 12.94
CA GLN A 193 -7.73 8.41 13.33
C GLN A 193 -7.96 8.36 14.84
N GLN A 194 -7.73 7.22 15.49
CA GLN A 194 -7.83 7.09 16.95
C GLN A 194 -6.83 8.02 17.65
N LEU A 195 -5.59 8.04 17.17
CA LEU A 195 -4.53 8.89 17.74
C LEU A 195 -4.66 10.37 17.40
N ALA A 196 -5.60 10.76 16.53
CA ALA A 196 -5.93 12.16 16.31
C ALA A 196 -6.75 12.74 17.49
N HIS A 197 -7.45 11.89 18.24
CA HIS A 197 -8.36 12.30 19.32
C HIS A 197 -7.89 11.83 20.71
N SER A 198 -6.93 10.90 20.77
CA SER A 198 -6.37 10.33 22.00
C SER A 198 -4.86 10.19 21.93
N ASP A 199 -4.15 10.37 23.04
CA ASP A 199 -2.68 10.21 23.07
C ASP A 199 -2.22 8.75 22.99
N VAL A 200 -3.08 7.83 23.46
CA VAL A 200 -2.83 6.39 23.48
C VAL A 200 -4.09 5.64 23.07
N TYR A 201 -3.93 4.64 22.22
CA TYR A 201 -4.95 3.64 21.87
C TYR A 201 -4.53 2.28 22.45
N ILE A 202 -5.41 1.67 23.25
CA ILE A 202 -5.13 0.45 24.00
C ILE A 202 -5.87 -0.72 23.35
N VAL A 203 -5.14 -1.78 23.04
CA VAL A 203 -5.69 -3.04 22.55
C VAL A 203 -5.37 -4.14 23.56
N PRO A 204 -6.36 -4.72 24.26
CA PRO A 204 -6.15 -5.89 25.09
C PRO A 204 -5.62 -7.06 24.26
N LEU A 205 -4.68 -7.83 24.82
CA LEU A 205 -4.15 -9.05 24.21
C LEU A 205 -4.88 -10.26 24.80
N ASP A 206 -5.30 -11.18 23.94
CA ASP A 206 -5.91 -12.45 24.36
C ASP A 206 -4.84 -13.44 24.84
N GLU A 207 -5.25 -14.52 25.53
CA GLU A 207 -4.32 -15.47 26.16
C GLU A 207 -3.39 -16.20 25.19
N GLN A 208 -3.75 -16.31 23.90
CA GLN A 208 -2.97 -17.00 22.88
C GLN A 208 -1.83 -16.15 22.27
N GLU A 209 -1.94 -14.81 22.31
CA GLU A 209 -0.91 -13.91 21.76
C GLU A 209 0.27 -13.72 22.73
N GLN A 210 0.31 -14.48 23.83
CA GLN A 210 1.30 -14.40 24.91
C GLN A 210 2.67 -15.01 24.59
N GLN A 211 2.79 -15.83 23.53
CA GLN A 211 3.99 -16.61 23.22
C GLN A 211 4.80 -16.14 21.99
N GLU A 212 4.35 -15.08 21.30
CA GLU A 212 5.07 -14.42 20.20
C GLU A 212 5.60 -13.03 20.60
#